data_AF-A0A3N5ZCJ8-F1
#
_entry.id   AF-A0A3N5ZCJ8-F1
#
_cell.length_a   1.000
_cell.length_b   1.000
_cell.length_c   1.000
_cell.angle_alpha   90.00
_cell.angle_beta   90.00
_cell.angle_gamma   90.00
#
_symmetry.space_group_name_H-M   'P 1'
#
loop_
_entity.id
_entity.type
_entity.pdbx_description
1 polymer ?
#
loop_
_entity_poly.entity_id
_entity_poly.type
_entity_poly.pdbx_seq_one_letter_code
_entity_poly.pdbx_strand_id
1 'polypeptide(L)'
;MRNVSRGVTFQAFYVLAKTLNTSEQTTGGSGALPILGDRRSGIASLEQRLDLEKGDSAYYPRHRFTFNFLIDLPWGPGQRFAGSTKGVLGKILEGWQIAAISTNRSGLFFSPDRNRWRVADGNLPNDERTLTRWFDTGAFVQAIDPNTGMTVDVITNKRPGRNILEGPGFSMIDFSFFKTTTITESASLRFTADIFNLLNHPNYSNPNASNGRITSTASDPRLIQFGARLEF
;
A
#
# COMPACT_ATOMS: atom_id res chain seq x y z
N MET A 1 17.08 -15.02 6.64
CA MET A 1 16.52 -15.09 8.00
C MET A 1 17.69 -15.10 8.98
N ARG A 2 17.88 -14.05 9.78
CA ARG A 2 18.92 -14.05 10.83
C ARG A 2 18.28 -14.56 12.11
N ASN A 3 18.80 -15.68 12.61
CA ASN A 3 18.41 -16.24 13.89
C ASN A 3 19.42 -15.73 14.94
N VAL A 4 18.96 -14.92 15.88
CA VAL A 4 19.81 -14.47 16.99
C VAL A 4 19.61 -15.46 18.13
N SER A 5 20.69 -15.83 18.83
CA SER A 5 20.81 -16.95 19.78
C SER A 5 19.90 -16.91 21.04
N ARG A 6 18.80 -16.17 21.03
CA ARG A 6 17.94 -15.90 22.20
C ARG A 6 16.44 -15.79 21.87
N GLY A 7 15.94 -16.57 20.91
CA GLY A 7 14.50 -16.61 20.61
C GLY A 7 13.95 -15.37 19.89
N VAL A 8 14.83 -14.60 19.24
CA VAL A 8 14.45 -13.45 18.40
C VAL A 8 14.82 -13.74 16.96
N THR A 9 13.80 -13.68 16.10
CA THR A 9 13.97 -13.75 14.66
C THR A 9 13.39 -12.50 14.03
N PHE A 10 14.12 -11.89 13.10
CA PHE A 10 13.59 -10.80 12.31
C PHE A 10 14.08 -10.87 10.87
N GLN A 11 13.33 -10.22 9.99
CA GLN A 11 13.69 -10.01 8.60
C GLN A 11 13.25 -8.60 8.18
N ALA A 12 14.05 -7.99 7.31
CA ALA A 12 13.78 -6.69 6.74
C ALA A 12 14.03 -6.77 5.23
N PHE A 13 13.08 -6.25 4.46
CA PHE A 13 13.13 -6.21 3.01
C PHE A 13 12.86 -4.79 2.55
N TYR A 14 13.71 -4.29 1.66
CA TYR A 14 13.51 -3.01 0.99
C TYR A 14 13.62 -3.21 -0.51
N VAL A 15 12.65 -2.66 -1.24
CA VAL A 15 12.61 -2.67 -2.70
C VAL A 15 12.47 -1.23 -3.18
N LEU A 16 13.42 -0.83 -4.04
CA LEU A 16 13.33 0.36 -4.88
C LEU A 16 13.03 -0.12 -6.30
N ALA A 17 11.91 0.30 -6.87
CA ALA A 17 11.50 -0.12 -8.21
C ALA A 17 11.12 1.08 -9.07
N LYS A 18 11.52 1.06 -10.34
CA LYS A 18 11.00 1.96 -11.37
C LYS A 18 10.49 1.11 -12.53
N THR A 19 9.18 0.94 -12.60
CA THR A 19 8.53 0.12 -13.61
C THR A 19 7.79 1.02 -14.57
N LEU A 20 8.21 1.01 -15.84
CA LEU A 20 7.54 1.73 -16.91
C LEU A 20 6.83 0.73 -17.82
N ASN A 21 5.61 1.05 -18.22
CA ASN A 21 4.87 0.28 -19.22
C ASN A 21 4.24 1.21 -20.25
N THR A 22 3.60 0.65 -21.26
CA THR A 22 2.83 1.38 -22.28
C THR A 22 1.34 1.01 -22.24
N SER A 23 0.97 -0.04 -21.49
CA SER A 23 -0.41 -0.42 -21.19
C SER A 23 -0.51 -1.10 -19.83
N GLU A 24 -1.57 -0.79 -19.09
CA GLU A 24 -2.02 -1.52 -17.90
C GLU A 24 -3.54 -1.45 -17.81
N GLN A 25 -4.18 -2.47 -17.23
CA GLN A 25 -5.61 -2.46 -16.97
C GLN A 25 -5.90 -1.55 -15.76
N THR A 26 -6.06 -0.26 -15.97
CA THR A 26 -6.29 0.70 -14.88
C THR A 26 -7.58 0.40 -14.10
N THR A 27 -7.47 0.13 -12.80
CA THR A 27 -8.58 0.15 -11.84
C THR A 27 -8.97 1.60 -11.56
N GLY A 28 -9.77 2.21 -12.45
CA GLY A 28 -10.27 3.58 -12.29
C GLY A 28 -10.09 4.46 -13.52
N GLY A 29 -11.06 4.36 -14.43
CA GLY A 29 -11.57 5.49 -15.22
C GLY A 29 -10.58 6.40 -15.94
N SER A 30 -9.81 5.87 -16.89
CA SER A 30 -9.39 6.56 -18.13
C SER A 30 -8.68 5.52 -18.98
N GLY A 31 -9.41 4.93 -19.93
CA GLY A 31 -8.91 3.85 -20.78
C GLY A 31 -7.55 4.18 -21.37
N ALA A 32 -6.66 3.18 -21.40
CA ALA A 32 -5.51 3.21 -22.29
C ALA A 32 -5.98 3.58 -23.69
N LEU A 33 -5.17 4.33 -24.45
CA LEU A 33 -5.42 4.36 -25.90
C LEU A 33 -5.50 2.92 -26.37
N PRO A 34 -6.48 2.52 -27.21
CA PRO A 34 -6.43 1.24 -27.87
C PRO A 34 -5.12 1.20 -28.66
N ILE A 35 -4.07 0.56 -28.13
CA ILE A 35 -2.72 0.54 -28.72
C ILE A 35 -2.78 0.00 -30.15
N LEU A 36 -3.82 -0.78 -30.44
CA LEU A 36 -4.23 -1.19 -31.76
C LEU A 36 -5.70 -0.78 -31.96
N GLY A 37 -5.98 0.12 -32.92
CA GLY A 37 -7.33 0.18 -33.50
C GLY A 37 -7.93 1.54 -33.83
N ASP A 38 -7.61 2.64 -33.13
CA ASP A 38 -8.26 3.92 -33.49
C ASP A 38 -7.52 4.64 -34.62
N ARG A 39 -7.91 4.31 -35.85
CA ARG A 39 -7.49 4.95 -37.10
C ARG A 39 -8.27 6.24 -37.39
N ARG A 40 -9.17 6.70 -36.51
CA ARG A 40 -10.09 7.80 -36.83
C ARG A 40 -9.42 9.16 -36.95
N SER A 41 -8.16 9.27 -36.54
CA SER A 41 -7.41 10.51 -36.64
C SER A 41 -5.98 10.12 -37.00
N GLY A 42 -5.53 10.41 -38.22
CA GLY A 42 -4.14 10.19 -38.67
C GLY A 42 -3.10 11.09 -37.96
N ILE A 43 -3.22 11.25 -36.64
CA ILE A 43 -2.62 12.33 -35.85
C ILE A 43 -1.34 11.88 -35.13
N ALA A 44 -1.07 10.57 -34.99
CA ALA A 44 0.18 10.09 -34.39
C ALA A 44 0.62 8.71 -34.90
N SER A 45 1.92 8.55 -35.18
CA SER A 45 2.54 7.26 -35.47
C SER A 45 2.47 6.32 -34.25
N LEU A 46 2.66 5.01 -34.45
CA LEU A 46 2.69 4.04 -33.35
C LEU A 46 3.72 4.44 -32.29
N GLU A 47 4.92 4.85 -32.71
CA GLU A 47 5.99 5.32 -31.83
C GLU A 47 5.57 6.53 -30.99
N GLN A 48 4.97 7.54 -31.62
CA GLN A 48 4.47 8.73 -30.90
C GLN A 48 3.42 8.35 -29.86
N ARG A 49 2.57 7.37 -30.16
CA ARG A 49 1.55 6.89 -29.21
C ARG A 49 2.17 6.10 -28.06
N LEU A 50 3.17 5.26 -28.34
CA LEU A 50 3.90 4.52 -27.30
C LEU A 50 4.65 5.46 -26.37
N ASP A 51 5.27 6.52 -26.91
CA ASP A 51 5.94 7.54 -26.11
C ASP A 51 4.95 8.32 -25.23
N LEU A 52 3.78 8.69 -25.75
CA LEU A 52 2.72 9.36 -24.99
C LEU A 52 2.06 8.45 -23.93
N GLU A 53 2.04 7.15 -24.17
CA GLU A 53 1.56 6.16 -23.21
C GLU A 53 2.64 5.70 -22.24
N LYS A 54 3.92 5.96 -22.47
CA LYS A 54 4.96 5.48 -21.55
C LYS A 54 4.82 6.20 -20.20
N GLY A 55 4.71 5.43 -19.13
CA GLY A 55 4.45 5.97 -17.79
C GLY A 55 4.72 4.94 -16.70
N ASP A 56 4.79 5.42 -15.45
CA ASP A 56 4.97 4.57 -14.27
C ASP A 56 3.85 3.53 -14.15
N SER A 57 4.12 2.44 -13.43
CA SER A 57 3.11 1.42 -13.15
C SER A 57 2.14 1.87 -12.05
N ALA A 58 0.86 1.56 -12.23
CA ALA A 58 -0.16 1.80 -11.21
C ALA A 58 -0.11 0.77 -10.05
N TYR A 59 0.65 -0.32 -10.20
CA TYR A 59 0.69 -1.42 -9.24
C TYR A 59 1.97 -1.47 -8.42
N TYR A 60 3.08 -0.96 -8.98
CA TYR A 60 4.39 -1.04 -8.35
C TYR A 60 4.77 0.33 -7.76
N PRO A 61 4.73 0.50 -6.42
CA PRO A 61 5.16 1.72 -5.77
C PRO A 61 6.68 1.91 -5.94
N ARG A 62 7.16 3.16 -5.84
CA ARG A 62 8.58 3.50 -5.93
C ARG A 62 9.39 2.85 -4.82
N HIS A 63 8.89 2.92 -3.58
CA HIS A 63 9.54 2.39 -2.40
C HIS A 63 8.62 1.41 -1.69
N ARG A 64 9.15 0.25 -1.30
CA ARG A 64 8.46 -0.70 -0.42
C ARG A 64 9.41 -1.20 0.64
N PHE A 65 8.97 -1.12 1.89
CA PHE A 65 9.68 -1.65 3.04
C PHE A 65 8.75 -2.60 3.80
N THR A 66 9.22 -3.82 4.03
CA THR A 66 8.54 -4.79 4.87
C THR A 66 9.49 -5.25 5.96
N PHE A 67 9.02 -5.22 7.20
CA PHE A 67 9.74 -5.70 8.36
C PHE A 67 8.89 -6.69 9.12
N ASN A 68 9.46 -7.82 9.49
CA ASN A 68 8.77 -8.81 10.31
C ASN A 68 9.68 -9.27 11.44
N PHE A 69 9.11 -9.45 12.62
CA PHE A 69 9.82 -10.01 13.77
C PHE A 69 8.94 -11.01 14.52
N LEU A 70 9.61 -11.92 15.21
CA LEU A 70 9.07 -12.89 16.15
C LEU A 70 10.01 -12.93 17.36
N ILE A 71 9.46 -12.82 18.56
CA ILE A 71 10.20 -12.89 19.81
C ILE A 71 9.48 -13.79 20.80
N ASP A 72 10.22 -14.75 21.34
CA ASP A 72 9.84 -15.48 22.55
C ASP A 72 10.17 -14.60 23.76
N LEU A 73 9.17 -14.26 24.57
CA LEU A 73 9.42 -13.47 25.76
C LEU A 73 10.15 -14.34 26.81
N PRO A 74 11.29 -13.89 27.34
CA PRO A 74 12.09 -14.69 28.26
C PRO A 74 11.56 -14.58 29.71
N TRP A 75 10.26 -14.80 29.89
CA TRP A 75 9.53 -14.73 31.17
C TRP A 75 9.01 -16.11 31.58
N GLY A 76 8.95 -16.35 32.89
CA GLY A 76 8.37 -17.56 33.47
C GLY A 76 9.41 -18.59 33.96
N PRO A 77 8.96 -19.78 34.38
CA PRO A 77 9.83 -20.79 35.00
C PRO A 77 11.00 -21.18 34.09
N GLY A 78 12.21 -21.16 34.62
CA GLY A 78 13.42 -21.51 33.87
C GLY A 78 13.90 -20.46 32.84
N GLN A 79 13.22 -19.32 32.74
CA GLN A 79 13.61 -18.22 31.85
C GLN A 79 14.39 -17.11 32.56
N ARG A 80 14.95 -16.18 31.79
CA ARG A 80 15.81 -15.09 32.29
C ARG A 80 15.10 -14.21 33.34
N PHE A 81 13.84 -13.90 33.11
CA PHE A 81 13.05 -13.09 34.04
C PHE A 81 11.95 -13.93 34.67
N ALA A 82 11.70 -13.72 35.96
CA ALA A 82 10.75 -14.52 36.75
C ALA A 82 11.04 -16.04 36.75
N GLY A 83 12.30 -16.44 36.54
CA GLY A 83 12.74 -17.84 36.44
C GLY A 83 12.43 -18.73 37.64
N SER A 84 12.30 -18.14 38.83
CA SER A 84 12.00 -18.85 40.08
C SER A 84 10.50 -18.96 40.39
N THR A 85 9.63 -18.45 39.52
CA THR A 85 8.17 -18.53 39.73
C THR A 85 7.67 -19.97 39.66
N LYS A 86 6.74 -20.31 40.55
CA LYS A 86 6.17 -21.66 40.67
C LYS A 86 4.64 -21.61 40.68
N GLY A 87 4.02 -22.76 40.46
CA GLY A 87 2.57 -22.91 40.51
C GLY A 87 1.85 -22.07 39.46
N VAL A 88 0.68 -21.54 39.81
CA VAL A 88 -0.20 -20.78 38.90
C VAL A 88 0.51 -19.56 38.30
N LEU A 89 1.31 -18.83 39.08
CA LEU A 89 2.03 -17.67 38.59
C LEU A 89 3.06 -18.03 37.50
N GLY A 90 3.74 -19.18 37.66
CA GLY A 90 4.64 -19.70 36.62
C GLY A 90 3.89 -20.01 35.31
N LYS A 91 2.73 -20.65 35.41
CA LYS A 91 1.86 -20.97 34.25
C LYS A 91 1.33 -19.72 33.54
N ILE A 92 1.03 -18.65 34.28
CA ILE A 92 0.62 -17.37 33.70
C ILE A 92 1.78 -16.74 32.92
N LEU A 93 3.01 -16.84 33.42
CA LEU A 93 4.18 -16.17 32.85
C LEU A 93 4.90 -16.93 31.73
N GLU A 94 4.67 -18.24 31.56
CA GLU A 94 5.38 -19.06 30.56
C GLU A 94 4.89 -18.84 29.12
N GLY A 95 5.69 -19.14 28.10
CA GLY A 95 5.19 -19.38 26.73
C GLY A 95 4.54 -18.19 26.02
N TRP A 96 4.92 -16.96 26.36
CA TRP A 96 4.50 -15.76 25.63
C TRP A 96 5.38 -15.60 24.37
N GLN A 97 4.74 -15.38 23.22
CA GLN A 97 5.42 -15.00 21.98
C GLN A 97 4.72 -13.78 21.37
N ILE A 98 5.51 -12.94 20.71
CA ILE A 98 5.01 -11.77 19.99
C ILE A 98 5.54 -11.83 18.57
N ALA A 99 4.67 -11.58 17.60
CA ALA A 99 5.05 -11.33 16.22
C ALA A 99 4.48 -10.00 15.73
N ALA A 100 5.18 -9.35 14.81
CA ALA A 100 4.58 -8.26 14.05
C ALA A 100 5.12 -8.21 12.63
N ILE A 101 4.32 -7.66 11.74
CA ILE A 101 4.67 -7.37 10.36
C ILE A 101 4.32 -5.91 10.08
N SER A 102 5.31 -5.12 9.68
CA SER A 102 5.12 -3.76 9.20
C SER A 102 5.29 -3.73 7.69
N THR A 103 4.28 -3.20 7.00
CA THR A 103 4.32 -2.97 5.55
C THR A 103 4.16 -1.48 5.27
N ASN A 104 5.19 -0.89 4.66
CA ASN A 104 5.22 0.51 4.28
C ASN A 104 5.54 0.62 2.80
N ARG A 105 4.83 1.47 2.07
CA ARG A 105 5.17 1.80 0.69
C ARG A 105 4.84 3.25 0.36
N SER A 106 5.55 3.79 -0.62
CA SER A 106 5.16 5.05 -1.25
C SER A 106 3.80 4.93 -1.95
N GLY A 107 3.30 6.06 -2.44
CA GLY A 107 2.06 6.09 -3.19
C GLY A 107 2.09 5.20 -4.42
N LEU A 108 0.92 4.68 -4.79
CA LEU A 108 0.71 4.13 -6.12
C LEU A 108 0.52 5.29 -7.09
N PHE A 109 1.08 5.15 -8.29
CA PHE A 109 0.89 6.14 -9.32
C PHE A 109 -0.48 6.00 -9.97
N PHE A 110 -1.08 7.11 -10.36
CA PHE A 110 -2.38 7.14 -11.03
C PHE A 110 -2.45 8.26 -12.07
N SER A 111 -3.40 8.14 -12.97
CA SER A 111 -3.59 9.12 -14.03
C SER A 111 -4.66 10.14 -13.61
N PRO A 112 -4.47 11.44 -13.95
CA PRO A 112 -5.58 12.39 -13.96
C PRO A 112 -6.59 12.01 -15.05
N ASP A 113 -7.68 12.76 -15.15
CA ASP A 113 -8.57 12.68 -16.32
C ASP A 113 -7.79 12.89 -17.62
N ARG A 114 -7.61 11.79 -18.38
CA ARG A 114 -6.79 11.78 -19.59
C ARG A 114 -7.50 12.35 -20.82
N ASN A 115 -8.73 12.85 -20.65
CA ASN A 115 -9.47 13.61 -21.66
C ASN A 115 -9.23 15.12 -21.60
N ARG A 116 -8.31 15.56 -20.75
CA ARG A 116 -7.91 16.95 -20.57
C ARG A 116 -6.50 17.21 -21.10
N TRP A 117 -6.15 18.46 -21.36
CA TRP A 117 -4.78 18.88 -21.61
C TRP A 117 -4.03 19.12 -20.31
N ARG A 118 -2.80 18.62 -20.23
CA ARG A 118 -1.85 18.97 -19.18
C ARG A 118 -1.18 20.29 -19.52
N VAL A 119 -1.35 21.30 -18.66
CA VAL A 119 -0.74 22.63 -18.81
C VAL A 119 0.33 22.92 -17.76
N ALA A 120 0.40 22.12 -16.69
CA ALA A 120 1.38 22.22 -15.62
C ALA A 120 1.66 20.85 -14.98
N ASP A 121 2.55 20.81 -13.98
CA ASP A 121 2.63 19.64 -13.11
C ASP A 121 1.46 19.62 -12.13
N GLY A 122 0.78 18.48 -12.03
CA GLY A 122 -0.36 18.31 -11.14
C GLY A 122 0.04 17.86 -9.73
N ASN A 123 1.27 17.38 -9.52
CA ASN A 123 1.70 16.93 -8.20
C ASN A 123 1.90 18.10 -7.25
N LEU A 124 1.06 18.17 -6.22
CA LEU A 124 1.23 19.14 -5.14
C LEU A 124 2.38 18.70 -4.21
N PRO A 125 3.09 19.67 -3.59
CA PRO A 125 3.94 19.43 -2.42
C PRO A 125 3.18 18.71 -1.30
N ASN A 126 3.87 17.88 -0.52
CA ASN A 126 3.23 17.03 0.50
C ASN A 126 2.44 17.81 1.56
N ASP A 127 2.86 19.03 1.88
CA ASP A 127 2.23 19.94 2.84
C ASP A 127 0.97 20.63 2.29
N GLU A 128 0.79 20.68 0.98
CA GLU A 128 -0.44 21.19 0.34
C GLU A 128 -1.48 20.09 0.07
N ARG A 129 -1.11 18.81 0.19
CA ARG A 129 -1.99 17.67 -0.08
C ARG A 129 -3.04 17.51 1.02
N THR A 130 -4.29 17.49 0.64
CA THR A 130 -5.43 17.23 1.53
C THR A 130 -6.38 16.21 0.91
N LEU A 131 -7.31 15.67 1.72
CA LEU A 131 -8.31 14.73 1.22
C LEU A 131 -9.24 15.35 0.17
N THR A 132 -9.40 16.68 0.15
CA THR A 132 -10.23 17.40 -0.83
C THR A 132 -9.45 17.95 -2.01
N ARG A 133 -8.13 18.02 -1.91
CA ARG A 133 -7.21 18.52 -2.94
C ARG A 133 -5.89 17.77 -2.82
N TRP A 134 -5.82 16.58 -3.41
CA TRP A 134 -4.59 15.78 -3.40
C TRP A 134 -3.61 16.18 -4.49
N PHE A 135 -4.12 16.67 -5.61
CA PHE A 135 -3.33 17.15 -6.74
C PHE A 135 -3.97 18.42 -7.31
N ASP A 136 -3.20 19.19 -8.07
CA ASP A 136 -3.73 20.39 -8.73
C ASP A 136 -4.56 20.01 -9.94
N THR A 137 -5.89 20.10 -9.79
CA THR A 137 -6.83 19.87 -10.90
C THR A 137 -6.77 20.97 -11.95
N GLY A 138 -6.28 22.17 -11.60
CA GLY A 138 -6.07 23.29 -12.53
C GLY A 138 -4.96 23.02 -13.55
N ALA A 139 -4.05 22.10 -13.26
CA ALA A 139 -3.04 21.62 -14.20
C ALA A 139 -3.65 20.83 -15.39
N PHE A 140 -4.94 20.46 -15.31
CA PHE A 140 -5.65 19.68 -16.30
C PHE A 140 -6.91 20.41 -16.78
N VAL A 141 -6.83 20.99 -17.97
CA VAL A 141 -7.89 21.84 -18.54
C VAL A 141 -8.60 21.13 -19.69
N GLN A 142 -9.85 21.51 -19.97
CA GLN A 142 -10.57 20.97 -21.12
C GLN A 142 -9.79 21.21 -22.42
N ALA A 143 -9.68 20.17 -23.24
CA ALA A 143 -9.00 20.23 -24.52
C ALA A 143 -9.86 20.99 -25.54
N ILE A 144 -9.68 22.31 -25.60
CA ILE A 144 -10.41 23.20 -26.52
C ILE A 144 -9.41 23.76 -27.53
N ASP A 145 -9.70 23.62 -28.82
CA ASP A 145 -8.91 24.26 -29.87
C ASP A 145 -9.09 25.79 -29.81
N PRO A 146 -8.01 26.57 -29.60
CA PRO A 146 -8.09 28.02 -29.49
C PRO A 146 -8.58 28.71 -30.78
N ASN A 147 -8.49 28.06 -31.94
CA ASN A 147 -8.91 28.63 -33.23
C ASN A 147 -10.39 28.39 -33.52
N THR A 148 -10.94 27.26 -33.07
CA THR A 148 -12.32 26.84 -33.40
C THR A 148 -13.26 26.88 -32.21
N GLY A 149 -12.74 26.93 -30.98
CA GLY A 149 -13.54 26.86 -29.75
C GLY A 149 -14.19 25.50 -29.50
N MET A 150 -13.87 24.49 -30.33
CA MET A 150 -14.42 23.15 -30.22
C MET A 150 -13.57 22.27 -29.30
N THR A 151 -14.21 21.34 -28.60
CA THR A 151 -13.49 20.28 -27.88
C THR A 151 -12.77 19.41 -28.91
N VAL A 152 -11.47 19.20 -28.72
CA VAL A 152 -10.62 18.40 -29.61
C VAL A 152 -10.19 17.10 -28.96
N ASP A 153 -9.89 16.12 -29.81
CA ASP A 153 -9.28 14.87 -29.39
C ASP A 153 -7.94 15.16 -28.69
N VAL A 154 -7.80 14.57 -27.51
CA VAL A 154 -6.64 14.68 -26.63
C VAL A 154 -5.40 13.98 -27.19
N ILE A 155 -5.49 13.21 -28.29
CA ILE A 155 -4.33 12.55 -28.95
C ILE A 155 -3.45 13.61 -29.65
N THR A 156 -2.90 14.55 -28.89
CA THR A 156 -1.91 15.55 -29.28
C THR A 156 -0.82 15.62 -28.19
N ASN A 157 0.26 16.38 -28.42
CA ASN A 157 1.40 16.53 -27.47
C ASN A 157 1.04 17.08 -26.08
N LYS A 158 -0.23 17.47 -25.85
CA LYS A 158 -0.71 18.02 -24.58
C LYS A 158 -1.45 17.01 -23.71
N ARG A 159 -1.57 15.75 -24.13
CA ARG A 159 -2.21 14.72 -23.31
C ARG A 159 -1.41 14.45 -22.03
N PRO A 160 -2.06 14.31 -20.87
CA PRO A 160 -1.41 13.80 -19.68
C PRO A 160 -0.82 12.41 -19.93
N GLY A 161 0.46 12.25 -19.60
CA GLY A 161 1.10 10.95 -19.54
C GLY A 161 0.36 10.04 -18.56
N ARG A 162 0.50 8.73 -18.74
CA ARG A 162 -0.09 7.76 -17.81
C ARG A 162 0.64 7.81 -16.47
N ASN A 163 -0.12 7.71 -15.37
CA ASN A 163 0.41 7.49 -14.03
C ASN A 163 1.43 8.55 -13.58
N ILE A 164 1.18 9.80 -13.96
CA ILE A 164 2.05 10.94 -13.64
C ILE A 164 1.80 11.53 -12.26
N LEU A 165 0.72 11.13 -11.58
CA LEU A 165 0.37 11.61 -10.24
C LEU A 165 0.69 10.55 -9.18
N GLU A 166 1.21 10.98 -8.04
CA GLU A 166 1.50 10.10 -6.91
C GLU A 166 0.37 10.10 -5.88
N GLY A 167 -0.15 8.91 -5.56
CA GLY A 167 -1.18 8.73 -4.54
C GLY A 167 -0.66 8.78 -3.10
N PRO A 168 -1.55 8.58 -2.12
CA PRO A 168 -1.17 8.42 -0.72
C PRO A 168 -0.26 7.22 -0.48
N GLY A 169 0.74 7.41 0.38
CA GLY A 169 1.53 6.31 0.91
C GLY A 169 0.68 5.35 1.74
N PHE A 170 1.23 4.15 1.96
CA PHE A 170 0.57 3.12 2.76
C PHE A 170 1.49 2.71 3.91
N SER A 171 0.95 2.64 5.11
CA SER A 171 1.62 2.16 6.32
C SER A 171 0.66 1.33 7.15
N MET A 172 1.06 0.11 7.45
CA MET A 172 0.30 -0.83 8.27
C MET A 172 1.25 -1.64 9.14
N ILE A 173 0.81 -1.88 10.37
CA ILE A 173 1.47 -2.77 11.32
C ILE A 173 0.43 -3.78 11.77
N ASP A 174 0.66 -5.05 11.46
CA ASP A 174 -0.12 -6.17 11.99
C ASP A 174 0.66 -6.83 13.11
N PHE A 175 -0.03 -7.23 14.15
CA PHE A 175 0.57 -7.71 15.38
C PHE A 175 -0.15 -8.94 15.87
N SER A 176 0.60 -9.98 16.22
CA SER A 176 0.07 -11.22 16.76
C SER A 176 0.70 -11.49 18.11
N PHE A 177 -0.16 -11.82 19.06
CA PHE A 177 0.21 -12.20 20.40
C PHE A 177 -0.16 -13.68 20.63
N PHE A 178 0.79 -14.47 21.13
CA PHE A 178 0.59 -15.88 21.43
C PHE A 178 0.91 -16.18 22.89
N LYS A 179 0.07 -17.00 23.51
CA LYS A 179 0.32 -17.57 24.83
C LYS A 179 0.11 -19.07 24.77
N THR A 180 1.14 -19.83 25.10
CA THR A 180 1.00 -21.27 25.33
C THR A 180 1.16 -21.56 26.83
N THR A 181 0.20 -22.29 27.39
CA THR A 181 0.22 -22.77 28.78
C THR A 181 0.04 -24.27 28.80
N THR A 182 0.93 -24.98 29.47
CA THR A 182 0.77 -26.41 29.70
C THR A 182 -0.26 -26.65 30.82
N ILE A 183 -1.33 -27.41 30.54
CA ILE A 183 -2.38 -27.71 31.52
C ILE A 183 -2.00 -28.97 32.30
N THR A 184 -1.71 -30.05 31.57
CA THR A 184 -1.22 -31.33 32.10
C THR A 184 0.07 -31.71 31.39
N GLU A 185 0.59 -32.92 31.65
CA GLU A 185 1.75 -33.46 30.93
C GLU A 185 1.46 -33.79 29.47
N SER A 186 0.20 -34.07 29.13
CA SER A 186 -0.25 -34.35 27.77
C SER A 186 -1.02 -33.20 27.12
N ALA A 187 -1.61 -32.29 27.90
CA ALA A 187 -2.49 -31.24 27.37
C ALA A 187 -1.89 -29.83 27.46
N SER A 188 -2.02 -29.04 26.40
CA SER A 188 -1.62 -27.62 26.36
C SER A 188 -2.67 -26.73 25.70
N LEU A 189 -2.81 -25.50 26.20
CA LEU A 189 -3.70 -24.49 25.64
C LEU A 189 -2.86 -23.41 24.96
N ARG A 190 -3.15 -23.16 23.68
CA ARG A 190 -2.64 -22.02 22.94
C ARG A 190 -3.74 -20.99 22.75
N PHE A 191 -3.49 -19.78 23.22
CA PHE A 191 -4.28 -18.60 22.94
C PHE A 191 -3.56 -17.71 21.94
N THR A 192 -4.31 -17.14 21.01
CA THR A 192 -3.83 -16.20 19.99
C THR A 192 -4.70 -14.95 20.01
N ALA A 193 -4.09 -13.78 19.92
CA ALA A 193 -4.75 -12.52 19.63
C ALA A 193 -4.06 -11.84 18.44
N ASP A 194 -4.78 -11.69 17.33
CA ASP A 194 -4.31 -11.02 16.13
C ASP A 194 -4.94 -9.63 16.04
N ILE A 195 -4.11 -8.62 15.80
CA ILE A 195 -4.49 -7.23 15.66
C ILE A 195 -3.99 -6.74 14.31
N PHE A 196 -4.91 -6.60 13.36
CA PHE A 196 -4.63 -6.02 12.05
C PHE A 196 -4.75 -4.51 12.13
N ASN A 197 -3.83 -3.79 11.49
CA ASN A 197 -3.71 -2.33 11.61
C ASN A 197 -3.67 -1.86 13.08
N LEU A 198 -2.66 -2.33 13.82
CA LEU A 198 -2.41 -2.06 15.25
C LEU A 198 -2.55 -0.56 15.60
N LEU A 199 -1.97 0.31 14.76
CA LEU A 199 -1.97 1.76 14.96
C LEU A 199 -3.29 2.44 14.55
N ASN A 200 -4.23 1.69 13.97
CA ASN A 200 -5.47 2.20 13.39
C ASN A 200 -5.22 3.38 12.42
N HIS A 201 -4.12 3.31 11.66
CA HIS A 201 -3.75 4.34 10.70
C HIS A 201 -4.61 4.17 9.44
N PRO A 202 -5.33 5.21 8.97
CA PRO A 202 -6.10 5.14 7.75
C PRO A 202 -5.17 5.11 6.54
N ASN A 203 -5.24 4.05 5.74
CA ASN A 203 -4.57 3.99 4.45
C ASN A 203 -5.55 4.45 3.38
N TYR A 204 -5.26 5.54 2.71
CA TYR A 204 -6.15 6.12 1.72
C TYR A 204 -5.99 5.47 0.34
N SER A 205 -7.09 5.35 -0.40
CA SER A 205 -7.06 5.00 -1.82
C SER A 205 -6.62 6.20 -2.67
N ASN A 206 -6.31 5.94 -3.94
CA ASN A 206 -5.96 7.02 -4.86
C ASN A 206 -7.13 8.02 -5.02
N PRO A 207 -6.83 9.31 -5.24
CA PRO A 207 -7.85 10.32 -5.47
C PRO A 207 -8.64 10.06 -6.74
N ASN A 208 -9.86 10.62 -6.79
CA ASN A 208 -10.63 10.68 -8.02
C ASN A 208 -9.88 11.52 -9.08
N ALA A 209 -9.71 10.95 -10.27
CA ALA A 209 -8.91 11.52 -11.35
C ALA A 209 -9.44 12.86 -11.91
N SER A 210 -10.71 13.19 -11.69
CA SER A 210 -11.34 14.42 -12.22
C SER A 210 -11.33 15.57 -11.21
N ASN A 211 -11.48 15.29 -9.91
CA ASN A 211 -11.64 16.32 -8.89
C ASN A 211 -10.58 16.29 -7.77
N GLY A 212 -9.66 15.31 -7.77
CA GLY A 212 -8.57 15.24 -6.80
C GLY A 212 -8.99 14.92 -5.36
N ARG A 213 -10.23 14.48 -5.14
CA ARG A 213 -10.75 14.12 -3.82
C ARG A 213 -10.54 12.64 -3.52
N ILE A 214 -10.17 12.34 -2.29
CA ILE A 214 -10.10 10.99 -1.74
C ILE A 214 -11.39 10.74 -0.94
N THR A 215 -12.11 9.69 -1.30
CA THR A 215 -13.39 9.33 -0.67
C THR A 215 -13.42 7.90 -0.13
N SER A 216 -12.30 7.19 -0.21
CA SER A 216 -12.20 5.79 0.23
C SER A 216 -10.83 5.47 0.81
N THR A 217 -10.78 4.41 1.62
CA THR A 217 -9.54 3.81 2.12
C THR A 217 -9.12 2.65 1.23
N ALA A 218 -7.83 2.30 1.28
CA ALA A 218 -7.23 1.15 0.62
C ALA A 218 -7.04 -0.04 1.57
N SER A 219 -7.44 0.10 2.83
CA SER A 219 -7.46 -0.96 3.82
C SER A 219 -8.64 -0.80 4.78
N ASP A 220 -8.94 -1.88 5.49
CA ASP A 220 -9.89 -1.89 6.58
C ASP A 220 -9.36 -1.13 7.81
N PRO A 221 -10.28 -0.64 8.67
CA PRO A 221 -9.94 -0.19 10.02
C PRO A 221 -9.34 -1.31 10.87
N ARG A 222 -8.86 -0.97 12.07
CA ARG A 222 -8.30 -1.96 13.00
C ARG A 222 -9.29 -3.09 13.29
N LEU A 223 -8.82 -4.32 13.13
CA LEU A 223 -9.56 -5.55 13.42
C LEU A 223 -8.80 -6.36 14.47
N ILE A 224 -9.52 -6.85 15.48
CA ILE A 224 -8.96 -7.71 16.54
C ILE A 224 -9.67 -9.05 16.48
N GLN A 225 -8.89 -10.12 16.43
CA GLN A 225 -9.38 -11.50 16.42
C GLN A 225 -8.73 -12.29 17.55
N PHE A 226 -9.50 -13.18 18.16
CA PHE A 226 -9.03 -14.05 19.22
C PHE A 226 -9.24 -15.51 18.80
N GLY A 227 -8.27 -16.35 19.15
CA GLY A 227 -8.31 -17.79 18.93
C GLY A 227 -7.84 -18.53 20.16
N ALA A 228 -8.41 -19.72 20.37
CA ALA A 228 -7.94 -20.65 21.38
C ALA A 228 -7.92 -22.06 20.78
N ARG A 229 -6.87 -22.83 21.08
CA ARG A 229 -6.71 -24.22 20.67
C ARG A 229 -6.19 -25.03 21.85
N LEU A 230 -6.86 -26.15 22.12
CA LEU A 230 -6.43 -27.16 23.07
C LEU A 230 -5.75 -28.30 22.30
N GLU A 231 -4.56 -28.68 22.72
CA GLU A 231 -3.73 -29.75 22.14
C GLU A 231 -3.54 -30.85 23.20
N PHE A 232 -3.57 -32.13 22.79
CA PHE A 232 -3.54 -33.33 23.66
C PHE A 232 -2.51 -34.34 23.17
#